data_AF-A0A956I7U9-F1
#
_entry.id   AF-A0A956I7U9-F1
#
_cell.length_a   1.000
_cell.length_b   1.000
_cell.length_c   1.000
_cell.angle_alpha   90.00
_cell.angle_beta   90.00
_cell.angle_gamma   90.00
#
_symmetry.space_group_name_H-M   'P 1'
#
loop_
_entity.id
_entity.type
_entity.pdbx_description
1 polymer ?
#
loop_
_entity_poly.entity_id
_entity_poly.type
_entity_poly.pdbx_seq_one_letter_code
_entity_poly.pdbx_strand_id
1 'polypeptide(L)'
;MKRRPQSWSERFSSSLEERPSPALEDWRWAREGEEPADSRAVDAAWDLVTLHASAEAAKLNHAIRALPSEAHRTLFPALVVAAARVSEVGAFCVRDGDKPWFPRDLAFVPGREHLEPDLELTSMVEVGRNVVDFRLWYRTQGFAKLADDDLREVVVERTMAILLGEGTVGRRGQRDERYRDIELQQEGYLVVRYERSDIWRDPVGCAEEALRTLTETARFDCEATLQELERSAGQL
;
A
#
# COMPACT_ATOMS: atom_id res chain seq x y z
N MET A 1 -36.29 8.77 -15.14
CA MET A 1 -35.22 7.97 -14.49
C MET A 1 -34.25 8.92 -13.81
N LYS A 2 -34.15 8.90 -12.48
CA LYS A 2 -33.12 9.70 -11.77
C LYS A 2 -31.77 9.01 -12.00
N ARG A 3 -30.83 9.68 -12.70
CA ARG A 3 -29.47 9.17 -12.91
C ARG A 3 -28.83 8.88 -11.56
N ARG A 4 -28.21 7.71 -11.41
CA ARG A 4 -27.39 7.38 -10.25
C ARG A 4 -26.34 8.49 -10.10
N PRO A 5 -26.17 9.10 -8.92
CA PRO A 5 -25.10 10.07 -8.72
C PRO A 5 -23.78 9.36 -9.02
N GLN A 6 -23.01 9.93 -9.95
CA GLN A 6 -21.70 9.38 -10.31
C GLN A 6 -20.86 9.22 -9.06
N SER A 7 -20.21 8.07 -8.91
CA SER A 7 -19.24 7.88 -7.84
C SER A 7 -18.10 8.89 -8.00
N TRP A 8 -17.39 9.16 -6.91
CA TRP A 8 -16.20 10.01 -6.97
C TRP A 8 -15.17 9.47 -7.98
N SER A 9 -15.02 8.14 -8.08
CA SER A 9 -14.15 7.48 -9.05
C SER A 9 -14.56 7.75 -10.50
N GLU A 10 -15.86 7.68 -10.82
CA GLU A 10 -16.37 7.98 -12.16
C GLU A 10 -16.13 9.45 -12.53
N ARG A 11 -16.24 10.38 -11.58
CA ARG A 11 -15.97 11.81 -11.82
C ARG A 11 -14.48 12.08 -11.97
N PHE A 12 -13.64 11.42 -11.18
CA PHE A 12 -12.19 11.59 -11.21
C PHE A 12 -11.60 11.05 -12.54
N SER A 13 -11.92 9.81 -12.92
CA SER A 13 -11.50 9.23 -14.20
C SER A 13 -12.03 10.03 -15.39
N SER A 14 -13.30 10.43 -15.37
CA SER A 14 -13.88 11.28 -16.42
C SER A 14 -13.19 12.65 -16.49
N SER A 15 -12.78 13.24 -15.36
CA SER A 15 -12.05 14.52 -15.36
C SER A 15 -10.62 14.41 -15.89
N LEU A 16 -9.93 13.28 -15.64
CA LEU A 16 -8.62 12.98 -16.20
C LEU A 16 -8.65 12.73 -17.71
N GLU A 17 -9.78 12.25 -18.23
CA GLU A 17 -9.98 12.01 -19.66
C GLU A 17 -10.49 13.25 -20.41
N GLU A 18 -11.38 14.05 -19.82
CA GLU A 18 -11.98 15.22 -20.46
C GLU A 18 -11.05 16.44 -20.54
N ARG A 19 -10.07 16.55 -19.64
CA ARG A 19 -9.08 17.66 -19.60
C ARG A 19 -7.71 17.12 -19.18
N PRO A 20 -7.01 16.36 -20.03
CA PRO A 20 -5.67 15.94 -19.72
C PRO A 20 -4.79 17.20 -19.57
N SER A 21 -4.08 17.31 -18.45
CA SER A 21 -3.12 18.40 -18.29
C SER A 21 -1.94 18.17 -19.23
N PRO A 22 -1.21 19.22 -19.65
CA PRO A 22 0.01 19.05 -20.45
C PRO A 22 1.00 18.06 -19.80
N ALA A 23 1.07 18.00 -18.47
CA ALA A 23 1.88 17.02 -17.74
C ALA A 23 1.33 15.58 -17.81
N LEU A 24 0.01 15.40 -17.79
CA LEU A 24 -0.63 14.09 -17.99
C LEU A 24 -0.51 13.64 -19.46
N GLU A 25 -0.49 14.59 -20.40
CA GLU A 25 -0.18 14.32 -21.81
C GLU A 25 1.30 13.97 -21.97
N ASP A 26 2.23 14.73 -21.39
CA ASP A 26 3.67 14.41 -21.40
C ASP A 26 3.95 13.05 -20.73
N TRP A 27 3.20 12.69 -19.69
CA TRP A 27 3.24 11.38 -19.02
C TRP A 27 2.65 10.25 -19.88
N ARG A 28 1.60 10.52 -20.68
CA ARG A 28 1.04 9.57 -21.67
C ARG A 28 1.91 9.43 -22.93
N TRP A 29 2.70 10.46 -23.25
CA TRP A 29 3.56 10.54 -24.44
C TRP A 29 4.99 10.09 -24.19
N ALA A 30 5.44 9.99 -22.94
CA ALA A 30 6.59 9.17 -22.55
C ALA A 30 6.25 7.72 -22.93
N ARG A 31 6.72 7.30 -24.11
CA ARG A 31 6.40 6.01 -24.74
C ARG A 31 6.74 4.85 -23.80
N GLU A 32 6.06 3.71 -24.03
CA GLU A 32 6.39 2.40 -23.46
C GLU A 32 7.91 2.18 -23.35
N GLY A 33 8.45 2.39 -22.15
CA GLY A 33 9.86 2.13 -21.85
C GLY A 33 10.82 3.34 -21.79
N GLU A 34 10.36 4.58 -21.89
CA GLU A 34 11.23 5.76 -21.71
C GLU A 34 10.87 6.57 -20.45
N GLU A 35 11.89 7.03 -19.72
CA GLU A 35 11.72 7.92 -18.57
C GLU A 35 11.17 9.28 -19.03
N PRO A 36 10.27 9.92 -18.25
CA PRO A 36 9.82 11.27 -18.57
C PRO A 36 11.04 12.20 -18.55
N ALA A 37 11.21 12.97 -19.63
CA ALA A 37 12.34 13.89 -19.78
C ALA A 37 12.36 15.01 -18.72
N ASP A 38 11.24 15.23 -18.03
CA ASP A 38 11.09 16.19 -16.94
C ASP A 38 10.44 15.54 -15.70
N SER A 39 11.18 15.51 -14.59
CA SER A 39 10.69 15.00 -13.31
C SER A 39 9.51 15.81 -12.75
N ARG A 40 9.30 17.04 -13.22
CA ARG A 40 8.13 17.88 -12.86
C ARG A 40 6.81 17.36 -13.42
N ALA A 41 6.84 16.49 -14.43
CA ALA A 41 5.62 15.87 -14.96
C ALA A 41 4.98 14.91 -13.93
N VAL A 42 5.81 14.26 -13.11
CA VAL A 42 5.37 13.42 -11.99
C VAL A 42 4.70 14.28 -10.91
N ASP A 43 5.35 15.38 -10.51
CA ASP A 43 4.79 16.33 -9.53
C ASP A 43 3.44 16.90 -9.99
N ALA A 44 3.30 17.24 -11.28
CA ALA A 44 2.07 17.82 -11.83
C ALA A 44 0.93 16.80 -12.08
N ALA A 45 1.26 15.54 -12.39
CA ALA A 45 0.25 14.46 -12.44
C ALA A 45 -0.31 14.16 -11.05
N TRP A 46 0.54 14.28 -10.02
CA TRP A 46 0.11 14.11 -8.63
C TRP A 46 -0.58 15.34 -8.05
N ASP A 47 -0.22 16.56 -8.46
CA ASP A 47 -0.98 17.78 -8.11
C ASP A 47 -2.48 17.62 -8.42
N LEU A 48 -2.84 16.89 -9.49
CA LEU A 48 -4.23 16.56 -9.86
C LEU A 48 -4.89 15.51 -8.97
N VAL A 49 -4.13 14.55 -8.41
CA VAL A 49 -4.62 13.60 -7.40
C VAL A 49 -4.77 14.28 -6.04
N THR A 50 -3.91 15.26 -5.74
CA THR A 50 -3.88 16.06 -4.51
C THR A 50 -4.59 17.41 -4.64
N LEU A 51 -5.43 17.61 -5.66
CA LEU A 51 -6.09 18.89 -6.00
C LEU A 51 -7.11 19.39 -4.95
N HIS A 52 -7.11 18.83 -3.74
CA HIS A 52 -7.70 19.45 -2.58
C HIS A 52 -6.57 19.95 -1.69
N ALA A 53 -6.59 21.27 -1.43
CA ALA A 53 -5.78 21.94 -0.42
C ALA A 53 -6.16 21.43 0.98
N SER A 54 -5.96 20.13 1.22
CA SER A 54 -6.19 19.45 2.48
C SER A 54 -4.86 19.30 3.22
N ALA A 55 -4.93 19.21 4.54
CA ALA A 55 -3.75 19.02 5.37
C ALA A 55 -3.03 17.69 5.04
N GLU A 56 -3.77 16.72 4.50
CA GLU A 56 -3.32 15.41 4.06
C GLU A 56 -2.46 15.48 2.80
N ALA A 57 -2.84 16.32 1.82
CA ALA A 57 -2.00 16.57 0.64
C ALA A 57 -0.65 17.20 1.02
N ALA A 58 -0.65 18.13 1.98
CA ALA A 58 0.58 18.73 2.50
C ALA A 58 1.47 17.70 3.23
N LYS A 59 0.87 16.80 4.02
CA LYS A 59 1.58 15.70 4.68
C LYS A 59 2.15 14.69 3.68
N LEU A 60 1.37 14.31 2.67
CA LEU A 60 1.81 13.42 1.60
C LEU A 60 2.99 14.04 0.83
N ASN A 61 2.87 15.30 0.41
CA ASN A 61 3.95 16.01 -0.28
C ASN A 61 5.22 16.17 0.58
N HIS A 62 5.07 16.41 1.88
CA HIS A 62 6.21 16.43 2.81
C HIS A 62 6.90 15.07 2.87
N ALA A 63 6.13 14.00 3.06
CA ALA A 63 6.65 12.63 3.12
C ALA A 63 7.36 12.23 1.82
N ILE A 64 6.77 12.53 0.66
CA ILE A 64 7.38 12.27 -0.66
C ILE A 64 8.74 12.95 -0.80
N ARG A 65 8.87 14.21 -0.35
CA ARG A 65 10.14 14.95 -0.44
C ARG A 65 11.27 14.34 0.37
N ALA A 66 10.95 13.66 1.47
CA ALA A 66 11.94 12.97 2.30
C ALA A 66 12.45 11.66 1.67
N LEU A 67 11.77 11.13 0.64
CA LEU A 67 12.13 9.87 0.03
C LEU A 67 13.36 9.99 -0.89
N PRO A 68 14.24 8.96 -0.91
CA PRO A 68 15.57 9.06 -1.47
C PRO A 68 15.63 8.96 -3.00
N SER A 69 14.65 8.36 -3.66
CA SER A 69 14.66 8.18 -5.12
C SER A 69 13.29 8.40 -5.77
N GLU A 70 13.28 8.62 -7.08
CA GLU A 70 12.05 8.80 -7.86
C GLU A 70 11.14 7.58 -7.77
N ALA A 71 11.69 6.36 -7.80
CA ALA A 71 10.90 5.14 -7.63
C ALA A 71 10.13 5.13 -6.30
N HIS A 72 10.74 5.62 -5.22
CA HIS A 72 10.03 5.79 -3.94
C HIS A 72 8.94 6.85 -4.04
N ARG A 73 9.25 8.00 -4.65
CA ARG A 73 8.32 9.12 -4.81
C ARG A 73 7.13 8.79 -5.71
N THR A 74 7.27 7.80 -6.58
CA THR A 74 6.20 7.28 -7.43
C THR A 74 5.39 6.19 -6.72
N LEU A 75 6.04 5.23 -6.05
CA LEU A 75 5.32 4.12 -5.41
C LEU A 75 4.64 4.52 -4.09
N PHE A 76 5.24 5.38 -3.28
CA PHE A 76 4.67 5.79 -2.00
C PHE A 76 3.26 6.38 -2.10
N PRO A 77 2.98 7.39 -2.96
CA PRO A 77 1.62 7.90 -3.12
C PRO A 77 0.66 6.82 -3.65
N ALA A 78 1.12 5.93 -4.53
CA ALA A 78 0.30 4.82 -5.02
C ALA A 78 -0.08 3.85 -3.88
N LEU A 79 0.85 3.52 -2.98
CA LEU A 79 0.58 2.72 -1.78
C LEU A 79 -0.42 3.42 -0.86
N VAL A 80 -0.27 4.72 -0.61
CA VAL A 80 -1.21 5.50 0.20
C VAL A 80 -2.61 5.49 -0.41
N VAL A 81 -2.72 5.71 -1.72
CA VAL A 81 -4.00 5.74 -2.44
C VAL A 81 -4.65 4.36 -2.46
N ALA A 82 -3.89 3.32 -2.81
CA ALA A 82 -4.40 1.96 -2.85
C ALA A 82 -4.85 1.49 -1.47
N ALA A 83 -4.04 1.72 -0.43
CA ALA A 83 -4.36 1.37 0.95
C ALA A 83 -5.61 2.08 1.46
N ALA A 84 -5.76 3.38 1.15
CA ALA A 84 -6.96 4.15 1.50
C ALA A 84 -8.23 3.68 0.75
N ARG A 85 -8.07 2.98 -0.38
CA ARG A 85 -9.18 2.44 -1.19
C ARG A 85 -9.58 1.02 -0.84
N VAL A 86 -8.73 0.26 -0.14
CA VAL A 86 -9.07 -1.12 0.25
C VAL A 86 -10.23 -1.08 1.24
N SER A 87 -11.46 -1.23 0.75
CA SER A 87 -12.70 -1.06 1.53
C SER A 87 -12.84 -2.05 2.68
N GLU A 88 -12.07 -3.13 2.65
CA GLU A 88 -12.09 -4.19 3.64
C GLU A 88 -11.04 -3.99 4.74
N VAL A 89 -10.09 -3.07 4.54
CA VAL A 89 -9.14 -2.63 5.57
C VAL A 89 -9.83 -1.54 6.38
N GLY A 90 -9.90 -1.70 7.69
CA GLY A 90 -10.57 -0.73 8.57
C GLY A 90 -9.81 0.58 8.65
N ALA A 91 -9.01 0.77 9.70
CA ALA A 91 -8.24 2.00 9.89
C ALA A 91 -6.85 1.92 9.23
N PHE A 92 -6.56 2.83 8.29
CA PHE A 92 -5.24 2.96 7.67
C PHE A 92 -4.45 4.12 8.28
N CYS A 93 -3.19 3.87 8.63
CA CYS A 93 -2.25 4.91 9.03
C CYS A 93 -0.95 4.86 8.22
N VAL A 94 -0.35 6.04 8.06
CA VAL A 94 0.97 6.22 7.49
C VAL A 94 1.88 6.77 8.57
N ARG A 95 3.01 6.08 8.80
CA ARG A 95 4.07 6.52 9.70
C ARG A 95 5.23 7.07 8.89
N ASP A 96 5.38 8.39 8.97
CA ASP A 96 6.53 9.13 8.46
C ASP A 96 7.10 9.95 9.63
N GLY A 97 8.14 9.42 10.29
CA GLY A 97 8.70 9.98 11.52
C GLY A 97 7.85 9.74 12.79
N ASP A 98 7.91 10.69 13.73
CA ASP A 98 7.38 10.51 15.10
C ASP A 98 5.85 10.57 15.20
N LYS A 99 5.15 11.17 14.23
CA LYS A 99 3.70 11.37 14.29
C LYS A 99 2.99 10.62 13.16
N PRO A 100 2.19 9.57 13.47
CA PRO A 100 1.37 8.92 12.45
C PRO A 100 0.35 9.91 11.93
N TRP A 101 0.04 9.81 10.64
CA TRP A 101 -1.09 10.48 10.04
C TRP A 101 -2.02 9.46 9.39
N PHE A 102 -3.30 9.81 9.37
CA PHE A 102 -4.36 8.94 8.89
C PHE A 102 -4.90 9.58 7.62
N PRO A 103 -4.58 9.06 6.42
CA PRO A 103 -5.15 9.53 5.18
C PRO A 103 -6.68 9.34 5.22
N ARG A 104 -7.42 10.36 5.65
CA ARG A 104 -8.88 10.35 5.77
C ARG A 104 -9.46 11.44 4.86
N ASP A 105 -9.85 11.05 3.64
CA ASP A 105 -10.88 11.74 2.84
C ASP A 105 -11.40 10.91 1.63
N LEU A 106 -11.45 9.58 1.75
CA LEU A 106 -12.33 8.73 0.91
C LEU A 106 -13.43 7.99 1.71
N ALA A 107 -13.46 8.10 3.04
CA ALA A 107 -14.58 7.67 3.88
C ALA A 107 -14.55 8.38 5.24
N PHE A 108 -15.01 9.63 5.32
CA PHE A 108 -15.22 10.31 6.60
C PHE A 108 -16.57 9.88 7.19
N VAL A 109 -16.57 9.38 8.44
CA VAL A 109 -17.74 9.37 9.32
C VAL A 109 -17.41 10.26 10.52
N PRO A 110 -18.08 11.41 10.69
CA PRO A 110 -17.86 12.30 11.83
C PRO A 110 -18.20 11.61 13.17
N GLY A 111 -17.36 11.81 14.19
CA GLY A 111 -17.66 11.44 15.58
C GLY A 111 -17.03 10.14 16.09
N ARG A 112 -16.14 9.48 15.35
CA ARG A 112 -15.39 8.31 15.84
C ARG A 112 -13.96 8.67 16.25
N GLU A 113 -13.54 8.18 17.42
CA GLU A 113 -12.13 8.15 17.84
C GLU A 113 -11.27 7.48 16.75
N HIS A 114 -9.96 7.80 16.74
CA HIS A 114 -9.02 7.08 15.88
C HIS A 114 -9.00 5.62 16.33
N LEU A 115 -9.69 4.75 15.60
CA LEU A 115 -9.56 3.31 15.75
C LEU A 115 -8.08 2.93 15.60
N GLU A 116 -7.63 1.93 16.37
CA GLU A 116 -6.32 1.31 16.16
C GLU A 116 -6.18 0.96 14.68
N PRO A 117 -5.04 1.27 14.04
CA PRO A 117 -4.87 0.96 12.63
C PRO A 117 -4.91 -0.55 12.42
N ASP A 118 -5.65 -0.98 11.40
CA ASP A 118 -5.61 -2.34 10.87
C ASP A 118 -4.55 -2.46 9.78
N LEU A 119 -4.14 -1.34 9.18
CA LEU A 119 -3.07 -1.27 8.19
C LEU A 119 -2.15 -0.09 8.49
N GLU A 120 -0.85 -0.34 8.41
CA GLU A 120 0.20 0.65 8.60
C GLU A 120 1.17 0.62 7.43
N LEU A 121 1.44 1.79 6.85
CA LEU A 121 2.52 2.00 5.89
C LEU A 121 3.64 2.78 6.58
N THR A 122 4.87 2.27 6.50
CA THR A 122 6.08 2.96 6.97
C THR A 122 7.12 2.96 5.85
N SER A 123 7.77 4.10 5.60
CA SER A 123 8.89 4.20 4.66
C SER A 123 10.24 3.99 5.37
N MET A 124 11.23 3.48 4.64
CA MET A 124 12.64 3.42 5.05
C MET A 124 12.86 2.79 6.44
N VAL A 125 12.40 1.56 6.63
CA VAL A 125 12.44 0.86 7.93
C VAL A 125 13.72 0.04 8.08
N GLU A 126 14.47 0.27 9.15
CA GLU A 126 15.60 -0.59 9.51
C GLU A 126 15.12 -1.92 10.10
N VAL A 127 15.55 -3.03 9.49
CA VAL A 127 15.28 -4.40 9.93
C VAL A 127 16.60 -5.15 10.02
N GLY A 128 17.12 -5.25 11.24
CA GLY A 128 18.44 -5.82 11.50
C GLY A 128 19.53 -5.01 10.80
N ARG A 129 20.16 -5.60 9.77
CA ARG A 129 21.21 -4.95 8.96
C ARG A 129 20.70 -4.42 7.61
N ASN A 130 19.41 -4.58 7.33
CA ASN A 130 18.79 -4.21 6.07
C ASN A 130 17.90 -2.98 6.28
N VAL A 131 17.74 -2.18 5.23
CA VAL A 131 16.74 -1.11 5.18
C VAL A 131 15.65 -1.57 4.23
N VAL A 132 14.38 -1.54 4.64
CA VAL A 132 13.22 -1.86 3.81
C VAL A 132 12.66 -0.56 3.24
N ASP A 133 12.45 -0.51 1.93
CA ASP A 133 12.00 0.72 1.26
C ASP A 133 10.60 1.13 1.71
N PHE A 134 9.67 0.16 1.74
CA PHE A 134 8.37 0.32 2.40
C PHE A 134 7.99 -0.92 3.20
N ARG A 135 7.55 -0.72 4.43
CA ARG A 135 6.94 -1.75 5.28
C ARG A 135 5.44 -1.54 5.32
N LEU A 136 4.69 -2.58 4.97
CA LEU A 136 3.26 -2.68 5.25
C LEU A 136 3.05 -3.65 6.40
N TRP A 137 2.31 -3.24 7.43
CA TRP A 137 1.84 -4.14 8.48
C TRP A 137 0.32 -4.17 8.45
N TYR A 138 -0.27 -5.35 8.53
CA TYR A 138 -1.71 -5.56 8.47
C TYR A 138 -2.17 -6.49 9.58
N ARG A 139 -3.26 -6.12 10.25
CA ARG A 139 -3.95 -6.88 11.27
C ARG A 139 -5.34 -7.25 10.76
N THR A 140 -5.69 -8.51 10.90
CA THR A 140 -7.05 -9.02 10.65
C THR A 140 -7.52 -9.82 11.85
N GLN A 141 -8.83 -9.87 12.04
CA GLN A 141 -9.44 -10.62 13.13
C GLN A 141 -10.63 -11.43 12.64
N GLY A 142 -10.86 -12.56 13.29
CA GLY A 142 -12.03 -13.43 13.09
C GLY A 142 -12.47 -14.06 14.41
N PHE A 143 -13.61 -14.74 14.41
CA PHE A 143 -14.17 -15.37 15.60
C PHE A 143 -14.49 -16.83 15.32
N ALA A 144 -13.83 -17.75 16.04
CA ALA A 144 -14.07 -19.18 15.94
C ALA A 144 -15.25 -19.57 16.84
N LYS A 145 -16.17 -20.38 16.33
CA LYS A 145 -17.27 -20.92 17.12
C LYS A 145 -16.88 -22.28 17.72
N LEU A 146 -16.57 -22.30 19.03
CA LEU A 146 -16.16 -23.52 19.74
C LEU A 146 -17.37 -24.31 20.27
N ALA A 147 -18.44 -23.62 20.66
CA ALA A 147 -19.72 -24.18 21.09
C ALA A 147 -20.87 -23.19 20.81
N ASP A 148 -22.11 -23.51 21.19
CA ASP A 148 -23.26 -22.64 20.90
C ASP A 148 -23.18 -21.23 21.49
N ASP A 149 -22.44 -21.04 22.59
CA ASP A 149 -22.21 -19.75 23.24
C ASP A 149 -20.73 -19.42 23.49
N ASP A 150 -19.79 -20.19 22.92
CA ASP A 150 -18.34 -19.95 23.10
C ASP A 150 -17.70 -19.48 21.78
N LEU A 151 -17.41 -18.17 21.73
CA LEU A 151 -16.72 -17.51 20.63
C LEU A 151 -15.30 -17.14 21.07
N ARG A 152 -14.32 -17.59 20.30
CA ARG A 152 -12.92 -17.22 20.51
C ARG A 152 -12.44 -16.30 19.42
N GLU A 153 -11.96 -15.12 19.81
CA GLU A 153 -11.29 -14.20 18.89
C GLU A 153 -9.94 -14.78 18.44
N VAL A 154 -9.68 -14.68 17.14
CA VAL A 154 -8.42 -15.01 16.49
C VAL A 154 -7.93 -13.76 15.80
N VAL A 155 -6.73 -13.31 16.17
CA VAL A 155 -6.06 -12.16 15.56
C VAL A 155 -4.84 -12.66 14.82
N VAL A 156 -4.70 -12.25 13.56
CA VAL A 156 -3.53 -12.53 12.73
C VAL A 156 -2.93 -11.21 12.28
N GLU A 157 -1.62 -11.13 12.41
CA GLU A 157 -0.82 -10.00 11.93
C GLU A 157 0.17 -10.48 10.88
N ARG A 158 0.31 -9.70 9.81
CA ARG A 158 1.30 -9.94 8.76
C ARG A 158 2.04 -8.66 8.43
N THR A 159 3.32 -8.82 8.15
CA THR A 159 4.19 -7.72 7.73
C THR A 159 4.79 -8.05 6.38
N MET A 160 4.81 -7.06 5.49
CA MET A 160 5.42 -7.12 4.17
C MET A 160 6.54 -6.09 4.07
N ALA A 161 7.67 -6.54 3.53
CA ALA A 161 8.76 -5.71 3.07
C ALA A 161 8.65 -5.56 1.55
N ILE A 162 8.45 -4.32 1.11
CA ILE A 162 8.55 -3.94 -0.30
C ILE A 162 9.96 -3.40 -0.53
N LEU A 163 10.65 -4.01 -1.48
CA LEU A 163 12.00 -3.65 -1.88
C LEU A 163 11.99 -3.10 -3.32
N LEU A 164 12.69 -1.98 -3.54
CA LEU A 164 12.84 -1.41 -4.87
C LEU A 164 14.13 -1.93 -5.51
N GLY A 165 14.01 -2.49 -6.71
CA GLY A 165 15.16 -2.99 -7.47
C GLY A 165 16.07 -1.84 -7.89
N GLU A 166 17.36 -1.96 -7.57
CA GLU A 166 18.39 -0.97 -7.96
C GLU A 166 18.93 -1.18 -9.38
N GLY A 167 18.40 -2.15 -10.15
CA GLY A 167 18.93 -2.49 -11.46
C GLY A 167 20.32 -3.15 -11.37
N THR A 168 20.51 -4.00 -10.37
CA THR A 168 21.74 -4.76 -10.10
C THR A 168 22.17 -5.61 -11.31
N VAL A 169 23.19 -5.13 -12.04
CA VAL A 169 23.78 -5.88 -13.16
C VAL A 169 24.80 -6.89 -12.64
N GLY A 170 24.47 -8.18 -12.75
CA GLY A 170 25.43 -9.28 -12.61
C GLY A 170 25.17 -10.23 -11.43
N ARG A 171 25.81 -11.41 -11.50
CA ARG A 171 25.55 -12.56 -10.59
C ARG A 171 25.78 -12.28 -9.10
N ARG A 172 26.69 -11.34 -8.78
CA ARG A 172 27.00 -11.00 -7.38
C ARG A 172 25.89 -10.16 -6.76
N GLY A 173 25.38 -9.15 -7.46
CA GLY A 173 24.25 -8.33 -7.01
C GLY A 173 22.99 -9.14 -6.78
N GLN A 174 22.63 -10.00 -7.75
CA GLN A 174 21.49 -10.93 -7.61
C GLN A 174 21.63 -11.88 -6.42
N ARG A 175 22.86 -12.29 -6.09
CA ARG A 175 23.13 -13.16 -4.94
C ARG A 175 22.93 -12.39 -3.63
N ASP A 176 23.42 -11.16 -3.55
CA ASP A 176 23.29 -10.32 -2.37
C ASP A 176 21.82 -9.93 -2.11
N GLU A 177 21.06 -9.61 -3.16
CA GLU A 177 19.60 -9.40 -3.08
C GLU A 177 18.87 -10.64 -2.58
N ARG A 178 19.19 -11.83 -3.11
CA ARG A 178 18.59 -13.07 -2.65
C ARG A 178 18.90 -13.36 -1.18
N TYR A 179 20.11 -13.05 -0.71
CA TYR A 179 20.43 -13.20 0.71
C TYR A 179 19.63 -12.25 1.58
N ARG A 180 19.47 -10.99 1.15
CA ARG A 180 18.62 -10.01 1.84
C ARG A 180 17.16 -10.47 1.92
N ASP A 181 16.63 -11.01 0.84
CA ASP A 181 15.25 -11.53 0.81
C ASP A 181 15.08 -12.71 1.77
N ILE A 182 16.04 -13.64 1.79
CA ILE A 182 16.04 -14.78 2.72
C ILE A 182 16.09 -14.31 4.18
N GLU A 183 16.93 -13.31 4.49
CA GLU A 183 17.02 -12.76 5.84
C GLU A 183 15.70 -12.13 6.29
N LEU A 184 15.08 -11.31 5.45
CA LEU A 184 13.78 -10.70 5.77
C LEU A 184 12.68 -11.75 5.93
N GLN A 185 12.69 -12.82 5.12
CA GLN A 185 11.76 -13.94 5.28
C GLN A 185 11.98 -14.70 6.59
N GLN A 186 13.24 -14.88 7.02
CA GLN A 186 13.55 -15.48 8.33
C GLN A 186 13.07 -14.61 9.50
N GLU A 187 13.05 -13.29 9.32
CA GLU A 187 12.45 -12.33 10.26
C GLU A 187 10.91 -12.27 10.15
N GLY A 188 10.28 -13.09 9.30
CA GLY A 188 8.82 -13.23 9.20
C GLY A 188 8.14 -12.28 8.22
N TYR A 189 8.88 -11.59 7.35
CA TYR A 189 8.32 -10.70 6.35
C TYR A 189 7.89 -11.46 5.09
N LEU A 190 6.74 -11.07 4.53
CA LEU A 190 6.47 -11.28 3.11
C LEU A 190 7.36 -10.32 2.32
N VAL A 191 8.12 -10.81 1.35
CA VAL A 191 9.05 -9.96 0.58
C VAL A 191 8.52 -9.82 -0.84
N VAL A 192 8.28 -8.58 -1.26
CA VAL A 192 7.91 -8.22 -2.63
C VAL A 192 8.98 -7.28 -3.17
N ARG A 193 9.40 -7.51 -4.41
CA ARG A 193 10.38 -6.66 -5.09
C ARG A 193 9.76 -6.09 -6.36
N TYR A 194 9.83 -4.78 -6.52
CA TYR A 194 9.43 -4.11 -7.75
C TYR A 194 10.64 -3.55 -8.47
N GLU A 195 10.76 -3.85 -9.76
CA GLU A 195 11.74 -3.18 -10.59
C GLU A 195 11.28 -1.76 -10.89
N ARG A 196 12.25 -0.86 -11.12
CA ARG A 196 11.96 0.54 -11.48
C ARG A 196 11.01 0.63 -12.68
N SER A 197 11.17 -0.24 -13.68
CA SER A 197 10.30 -0.30 -14.87
C SER A 197 8.85 -0.63 -14.56
N ASP A 198 8.59 -1.52 -13.59
CA ASP A 198 7.23 -1.93 -13.22
C ASP A 198 6.50 -0.78 -12.53
N ILE A 199 7.20 -0.10 -11.62
CA ILE A 199 6.67 1.05 -10.88
C ILE A 199 6.32 2.19 -11.84
N TRP A 200 7.15 2.43 -12.86
CA TRP A 200 6.85 3.47 -13.85
C TRP A 200 5.68 3.12 -14.75
N ARG A 201 5.56 1.83 -15.12
CA ARG A 201 4.49 1.35 -16.00
C ARG A 201 3.13 1.40 -15.31
N ASP A 202 3.04 0.90 -14.08
CA ASP A 202 1.78 0.84 -13.34
C ASP A 202 2.00 0.86 -11.82
N PRO A 203 2.25 2.04 -11.23
CA PRO A 203 2.54 2.14 -9.80
C PRO A 203 1.33 1.78 -8.92
N VAL A 204 0.11 2.03 -9.41
CA VAL A 204 -1.12 1.67 -8.69
C VAL A 204 -1.34 0.16 -8.74
N GLY A 205 -1.13 -0.47 -9.89
CA GLY A 205 -1.16 -1.93 -10.01
C GLY A 205 -0.15 -2.62 -9.10
N CYS A 206 1.10 -2.11 -9.02
CA CYS A 206 2.08 -2.60 -8.05
C CYS A 206 1.57 -2.45 -6.61
N ALA A 207 1.05 -1.27 -6.23
CA ALA A 207 0.54 -1.04 -4.89
C ALA A 207 -0.66 -1.95 -4.54
N GLU A 208 -1.62 -2.11 -5.46
CA GLU A 208 -2.79 -2.98 -5.30
C GLU A 208 -2.39 -4.45 -5.20
N GLU A 209 -1.42 -4.90 -5.99
CA GLU A 209 -0.89 -6.25 -5.91
C GLU A 209 -0.23 -6.53 -4.55
N ALA A 210 0.66 -5.64 -4.09
CA ALA A 210 1.29 -5.78 -2.77
C ALA A 210 0.25 -5.84 -1.64
N LEU A 211 -0.73 -4.93 -1.66
CA LEU A 211 -1.79 -4.89 -0.66
C LEU A 211 -2.69 -6.13 -0.72
N ARG A 212 -3.05 -6.59 -1.91
CA ARG A 212 -3.81 -7.83 -2.10
C ARG A 212 -3.04 -9.03 -1.55
N THR A 213 -1.78 -9.19 -1.91
CA THR A 213 -0.94 -10.27 -1.40
C THR A 213 -0.86 -10.26 0.13
N LEU A 214 -0.66 -9.09 0.74
CA LEU A 214 -0.61 -8.97 2.20
C LEU A 214 -1.95 -9.34 2.85
N THR A 215 -3.06 -8.76 2.37
CA THR A 215 -4.38 -8.92 2.97
C THR A 215 -4.95 -10.32 2.76
N GLU A 216 -4.81 -10.90 1.56
CA GLU A 216 -5.24 -12.27 1.27
C GLU A 216 -4.45 -13.31 2.07
N THR A 217 -3.12 -13.13 2.20
CA THR A 217 -2.30 -14.05 3.01
C THR A 217 -2.72 -14.02 4.47
N ALA A 218 -2.87 -12.82 5.06
CA ALA A 218 -3.30 -12.69 6.44
C ALA A 218 -4.71 -13.28 6.68
N ARG A 219 -5.63 -13.11 5.72
CA ARG A 219 -6.97 -13.71 5.79
C ARG A 219 -6.93 -15.22 5.70
N PHE A 220 -6.16 -15.76 4.77
CA PHE A 220 -6.01 -17.20 4.63
C PHE A 220 -5.48 -17.83 5.91
N ASP A 221 -4.46 -17.24 6.54
CA ASP A 221 -3.92 -17.70 7.82
C ASP A 221 -4.96 -17.61 8.95
N CYS A 222 -5.75 -16.53 8.97
CA CYS A 222 -6.82 -16.36 9.93
C CYS A 222 -7.89 -17.44 9.75
N GLU A 223 -8.37 -17.66 8.53
CA GLU A 223 -9.36 -18.69 8.19
C GLU A 223 -8.87 -20.10 8.51
N ALA A 224 -7.60 -20.41 8.20
CA ALA A 224 -6.99 -21.68 8.55
C ALA A 224 -6.99 -21.91 10.07
N THR A 225 -6.59 -20.90 10.84
CA THR A 225 -6.58 -20.95 12.31
C THR A 225 -7.98 -21.13 12.89
N LEU A 226 -8.98 -20.41 12.34
CA LEU A 226 -10.37 -20.55 12.73
C LEU A 226 -10.87 -21.99 12.52
N GLN A 227 -10.65 -22.54 11.32
CA GLN A 227 -11.09 -23.90 10.98
C GLN A 227 -10.41 -24.97 11.84
N GLU A 228 -9.14 -24.80 12.20
CA GLU A 228 -8.44 -25.71 13.09
C GLU A 228 -9.06 -25.71 14.50
N LEU A 229 -9.33 -24.53 15.04
CA LEU A 229 -9.96 -24.38 16.36
C LEU A 229 -11.37 -24.99 16.39
N GLU A 230 -12.19 -24.72 15.37
CA GLU A 230 -13.55 -25.25 15.26
C GLU A 230 -13.55 -26.78 15.09
N ARG A 231 -12.61 -27.32 14.32
CA ARG A 231 -12.45 -28.77 14.15
C ARG A 231 -12.03 -29.45 15.45
N SER A 232 -11.08 -28.86 16.19
CA SER A 232 -10.64 -29.41 17.47
C SER A 232 -11.76 -29.37 18.52
N ALA A 233 -12.62 -28.36 18.48
CA ALA A 233 -13.77 -28.27 19.38
C ALA A 233 -14.86 -29.30 19.04
N GLY A 234 -15.14 -29.54 17.76
CA GLY A 234 -16.16 -30.51 17.32
C GLY A 234 -15.78 -32.00 17.46
N GLN A 235 -14.55 -32.30 17.88
CA GLN A 235 -14.07 -33.66 18.16
C GLN A 235 -14.12 -34.05 19.65
N LEU A 236 -14.51 -33.13 20.53
CA LEU A 236 -14.71 -33.33 21.97
C LEU A 236 -16.20 -33.52 22.29
#